data_AF-A0A958LFD8-F1
#
_entry.id   AF-A0A958LFD8-F1
#
_cell.length_a   1.000
_cell.length_b   1.000
_cell.length_c   1.000
_cell.angle_alpha   90.00
_cell.angle_beta   90.00
_cell.angle_gamma   90.00
#
_symmetry.space_group_name_H-M   'P 1'
#
loop_
_entity.id
_entity.type
_entity.pdbx_description
1 polymer ?
#
loop_
_entity_poly.entity_id
_entity_poly.type
_entity_poly.pdbx_seq_one_letter_code
_entity_poly.pdbx_strand_id
1 'polypeptide(L)' 'ASERIFESLGFLPEGRDFRPHITVGRFTKRSAAPAAWNARFTRDLDSPIAETVRELVLFESITRQEGPEYRPVFRATLGG' A
#
# COMPACT_ATOMS: atom_id res chain seq x y z
N ALA A 1 -11.84 1.56 -11.77
CA ALA A 1 -13.09 2.36 -11.65
C ALA A 1 -12.85 3.60 -10.80
N SER A 2 -12.25 3.45 -9.61
CA SER A 2 -11.84 4.55 -8.73
C SER A 2 -10.97 5.61 -9.40
N GLU A 3 -9.90 5.21 -10.09
CA GLU A 3 -8.96 6.16 -10.72
C GLU A 3 -9.62 7.13 -11.70
N ARG A 4 -10.54 6.66 -12.56
CA ARG A 4 -11.28 7.52 -13.50
C ARG A 4 -12.19 8.54 -12.79
N ILE A 5 -12.71 8.20 -11.62
CA ILE A 5 -13.51 9.12 -10.80
C ILE A 5 -12.60 10.19 -10.19
N PHE A 6 -11.40 9.83 -9.75
CA PHE A 6 -10.43 10.81 -9.28
C PHE A 6 -9.93 11.71 -10.42
N GLU A 7 -9.75 11.16 -11.62
CA GLU A 7 -9.39 11.94 -12.80
C GLU A 7 -10.43 13.03 -13.11
N SER A 8 -11.73 12.71 -13.06
CA SER A 8 -12.79 13.71 -13.27
C SER A 8 -12.87 14.78 -12.17
N LEU A 9 -12.27 14.52 -11.01
CA LEU A 9 -12.12 15.48 -9.91
C LEU A 9 -10.81 16.29 -10.00
N GLY A 10 -10.00 16.09 -11.04
CA GLY A 10 -8.78 16.86 -11.30
C GLY A 10 -7.49 16.21 -10.77
N PHE A 11 -7.53 14.95 -10.31
CA PHE A 11 -6.31 14.22 -9.94
C PHE A 11 -5.64 13.62 -11.18
N LEU A 12 -4.31 13.61 -11.21
CA LEU A 12 -3.57 12.96 -12.29
C LEU A 12 -3.64 11.43 -12.12
N PRO A 13 -3.82 10.67 -13.21
CA PRO A 13 -3.77 9.22 -13.16
C PRO A 13 -2.36 8.73 -12.83
N GLU A 14 -2.26 7.54 -12.23
CA GLU A 14 -1.00 6.88 -11.96
C GLU A 14 -0.48 6.24 -13.26
N GLY A 15 0.74 6.61 -13.68
CA GLY A 15 1.33 6.10 -14.92
C GLY A 15 1.89 4.68 -14.82
N ARG A 16 1.88 4.10 -13.62
CA ARG A 16 2.38 2.74 -13.33
C ARG A 16 1.22 1.75 -13.23
N ASP A 17 1.41 0.57 -13.80
CA ASP A 17 0.46 -0.53 -13.62
C ASP A 17 0.20 -0.82 -12.14
N PHE A 18 -1.07 -0.95 -11.79
CA PHE A 18 -1.47 -1.34 -10.45
C PHE A 18 -1.02 -2.76 -10.13
N ARG A 19 -0.18 -2.90 -9.11
CA ARG A 19 0.26 -4.19 -8.55
C ARG A 19 -0.09 -4.24 -7.07
N PRO A 20 -1.16 -4.94 -6.66
CA PRO A 20 -1.55 -4.98 -5.25
C PRO A 20 -0.47 -5.67 -4.42
N HIS A 21 0.05 -4.97 -3.40
CA HIS A 21 1.07 -5.49 -2.50
C HIS A 21 1.01 -4.78 -1.15
N ILE A 22 1.56 -5.42 -0.12
CA ILE A 22 1.80 -4.79 1.19
C ILE A 22 3.29 -4.47 1.29
N THR A 23 3.63 -3.21 1.53
CA THR A 23 5.03 -2.82 1.76
C THR A 23 5.46 -3.27 3.15
N VAL A 24 6.37 -4.25 3.24
CA VAL A 24 6.93 -4.76 4.51
C VAL A 24 8.29 -4.14 4.86
N GLY A 25 8.95 -3.52 3.89
CA GLY A 25 10.24 -2.86 4.06
C GLY A 25 10.56 -1.96 2.88
N ARG A 26 11.31 -0.88 3.13
CA ARG A 26 11.77 0.06 2.10
C ARG A 26 13.26 0.32 2.29
N PHE A 27 14.04 0.08 1.25
CA PHE A 27 15.48 0.33 1.25
C PHE A 27 15.79 1.50 0.32
N THR A 28 16.79 2.31 0.67
CA THR A 28 17.26 3.38 -0.22
C THR A 28 18.19 2.80 -1.28
N LYS A 29 18.34 3.45 -2.44
CA LYS A 29 19.23 2.96 -3.52
C LYS A 29 20.69 2.74 -3.07
N ARG A 30 21.15 3.38 -1.99
CA ARG A 30 22.49 3.20 -1.41
C ARG A 30 22.64 1.91 -0.60
N SER A 31 21.53 1.33 -0.17
CA SER A 31 21.48 0.09 0.58
C SER A 31 20.74 -0.94 -0.27
N ALA A 32 21.46 -1.85 -0.94
CA ALA A 32 20.81 -3.06 -1.42
C ALA A 32 20.09 -3.73 -0.23
N ALA A 33 18.91 -4.30 -0.45
CA ALA A 33 18.29 -5.15 0.56
C ALA A 33 19.35 -6.21 0.94
N PRO A 34 19.78 -6.31 2.21
CA PRO A 34 20.80 -7.28 2.57
C PRO A 34 20.33 -8.67 2.14
N ALA A 35 21.19 -9.50 1.56
CA ALA A 35 20.81 -10.84 1.11
C ALA A 35 20.11 -11.66 2.22
N ALA A 36 20.43 -11.39 3.48
CA ALA A 36 19.78 -11.94 4.66
C ALA A 36 18.28 -11.57 4.79
N TRP A 37 17.87 -10.37 4.37
CA TRP A 37 16.46 -9.94 4.38
C TRP A 37 15.65 -10.72 3.34
N ASN A 38 16.16 -10.85 2.12
CA ASN A 38 15.49 -11.63 1.08
C ASN A 38 15.31 -13.08 1.53
N ALA A 39 16.38 -13.72 2.04
CA ALA A 39 16.35 -15.13 2.46
C ALA A 39 15.49 -15.42 3.71
N ARG A 40 15.18 -14.40 4.52
CA ARG A 40 14.29 -14.54 5.68
C ARG A 40 12.83 -14.39 5.26
N PHE A 41 12.50 -13.36 4.47
CA PHE A 41 11.12 -13.15 4.02
C PHE A 41 10.62 -14.23 3.06
N THR A 42 11.47 -14.79 2.18
CA THR A 42 11.02 -15.86 1.28
C THR A 42 10.75 -17.19 1.98
N ARG A 43 11.32 -17.44 3.17
CA ARG A 43 11.09 -18.69 3.92
C ARG A 43 9.80 -18.69 4.73
N ASP A 44 9.31 -17.51 5.11
CA ASP A 44 8.14 -17.38 6.00
C ASP A 44 6.83 -17.12 5.22
N LEU A 45 6.87 -17.11 3.88
CA LEU A 45 5.73 -16.82 2.99
C LEU A 45 5.09 -18.09 2.39
N ASP A 46 5.23 -19.23 3.06
CA ASP A 46 4.81 -20.54 2.54
C ASP A 46 3.28 -20.74 2.43
N SER A 47 2.46 -19.77 2.86
CA SER A 47 1.01 -19.86 2.78
C SER A 47 0.38 -18.62 2.15
N PRO A 48 -0.52 -18.77 1.16
CA PRO A 48 -1.31 -17.66 0.65
C PRO A 48 -2.22 -17.12 1.76
N ILE A 49 -2.08 -15.83 2.06
CA ILE A 49 -2.99 -15.11 2.94
C ILE A 49 -4.22 -14.73 2.10
N ALA A 50 -5.36 -15.34 2.41
CA ALA A 50 -6.65 -15.00 1.81
C ALA A 50 -7.52 -14.31 2.86
N GLU A 51 -7.82 -13.04 2.63
CA GLU A 51 -8.64 -12.23 3.55
C GLU A 51 -9.83 -11.64 2.79
N THR A 52 -10.98 -11.60 3.48
CA THR A 52 -12.18 -10.94 2.94
C THR A 52 -12.09 -9.45 3.22
N VAL A 53 -11.99 -8.64 2.17
CA VAL A 53 -11.98 -7.17 2.31
C VAL A 53 -13.39 -6.66 2.62
N ARG A 54 -13.57 -6.04 3.79
CA ARG A 54 -14.87 -5.56 4.27
C ARG A 54 -15.09 -4.07 4.08
N GLU A 55 -14.03 -3.31 3.90
CA GLU A 55 -14.11 -1.86 3.75
C GLU A 55 -12.97 -1.29 2.92
N LEU A 56 -13.22 -0.11 2.35
CA LEU A 56 -12.21 0.79 1.80
C LEU A 56 -12.09 2.00 2.73
N VAL A 57 -10.86 2.40 3.00
CA VAL A 57 -10.57 3.55 3.87
C VAL A 57 -9.77 4.57 3.08
N LEU A 58 -10.25 5.81 3.06
CA LEU A 58 -9.47 6.95 2.57
C LEU A 58 -8.60 7.46 3.72
N PHE A 59 -7.31 7.61 3.46
CA PHE A 59 -6.34 8.11 4.43
C PHE A 59 -5.74 9.43 3.98
N GLU A 60 -5.45 10.28 4.95
CA GLU A 60 -4.54 11.41 4.82
C GLU A 60 -3.15 10.99 5.32
N SER A 61 -2.11 11.29 4.53
CA SER A 61 -0.72 11.04 4.91
C SER A 61 -0.09 12.32 5.48
N ILE A 62 0.21 12.30 6.78
CA ILE A 62 0.81 13.43 7.49
C ILE A 62 2.30 13.12 7.67
N THR A 63 3.16 13.95 7.08
CA THR A 63 4.61 13.75 7.17
C THR A 63 5.12 14.22 8.54
N ARG A 64 5.76 13.33 9.30
CA ARG A 64 6.47 13.64 10.55
C ARG A 64 7.96 13.34 10.42
N GLN A 65 8.76 13.77 11.39
CA GLN A 65 10.20 13.47 11.41
C GLN A 65 10.45 11.97 11.60
N GLU A 66 9.58 11.29 12.35
CA GLU A 66 9.66 9.87 12.66
C GLU A 66 9.12 8.96 11.54
N GLY A 67 8.41 9.54 10.57
CA GLY A 67 7.77 8.82 9.47
C GLY A 67 6.38 9.36 9.14
N PRO A 68 5.71 8.82 8.11
CA PRO A 68 4.34 9.20 7.79
C PRO A 68 3.36 8.62 8.82
N GLU A 69 2.44 9.46 9.28
CA GLU A 69 1.25 9.07 10.03
C GLU A 69 0.06 9.00 9.06
N TYR A 70 -0.71 7.91 9.11
CA TYR A 70 -1.89 7.75 8.27
C TYR A 70 -3.17 7.96 9.10
N ARG A 71 -3.89 9.04 8.81
CA ARG A 71 -5.14 9.38 9.48
C ARG A 71 -6.34 8.97 8.62
N PRO A 72 -7.25 8.10 9.09
CA PRO A 72 -8.45 7.75 8.34
C PRO A 72 -9.37 8.97 8.26
N VAL A 73 -9.81 9.33 7.05
CA VAL A 73 -10.73 10.45 6.81
C VAL A 73 -12.13 9.99 6.40
N PHE A 74 -12.24 8.80 5.80
CA PHE A 74 -13.52 8.22 5.39
C PHE A 74 -13.43 6.70 5.32
N ARG A 75 -14.55 6.01 5.61
CA ARG A 75 -14.69 4.55 5.51
C ARG A 75 -15.92 4.21 4.69
N ALA A 76 -15.79 3.25 3.77
CA ALA A 76 -16.88 2.70 2.98
C ALA A 76 -16.91 1.19 3.12
N THR A 77 -18.03 0.63 3.59
CA THR A 77 -18.23 -0.81 3.68
C THR A 77 -18.38 -1.43 2.29
N LEU A 78 -17.84 -2.63 2.10
CA LEU A 78 -17.98 -3.47 0.92
C LEU A 78 -18.88 -4.67 1.24
N GLY A 79 -19.62 -5.17 0.24
CA GLY A 79 -20.49 -6.35 0.40
C GLY A 79 -21.94 -6.05 0.74
N GLY A 80 -22.48 -4.96 0.19
CA GLY A 80 -23.94 -4.78 0.06
C GLY A 80 -24.56 -5.79 -0.90
#